data_AF-A0A3C2BCP3-F1
#
_entry.id   AF-A0A3C2BCP3-F1
#
_cell.length_a   1.000
_cell.length_b   1.000
_cell.length_c   1.000
_cell.angle_alpha   90.00
_cell.angle_beta   90.00
_cell.angle_gamma   90.00
#
_symmetry.space_group_name_H-M   'P 1'
#
loop_
_entity.id
_entity.type
_entity.pdbx_description
1 polymer ?
#
loop_
_entity_poly.entity_id
_entity_poly.type
_entity_poly.pdbx_seq_one_letter_code
_entity_poly.pdbx_strand_id
1 'polypeptide(L)'
;MEDFKECQCCKKTKERSEDEYKKLINRLNRIEGQIRGIKGMVEKNAYCTDILIQVSAVNSALNSFNKELLANHIRTCVADNIRNGKDDVIDELVDTLQKLMK
;
A
#
# COMPACT_ATOMS: atom_id res chain seq x y z
N MET A 1 -21.30 -16.05 -19.08
CA MET A 1 -20.41 -15.43 -20.07
C MET A 1 -20.87 -14.00 -20.17
N GLU A 2 -20.29 -13.13 -19.34
CA GLU A 2 -20.64 -11.71 -19.32
C GLU A 2 -19.44 -10.92 -19.84
N ASP A 3 -19.65 -10.33 -21.01
CA ASP A 3 -18.79 -9.38 -21.69
C ASP A 3 -18.61 -8.13 -20.84
N PHE A 4 -17.44 -7.97 -20.22
CA PHE A 4 -17.03 -6.69 -19.66
C PHE A 4 -16.43 -5.83 -20.76
N LYS A 5 -17.30 -5.05 -21.40
CA LYS A 5 -16.95 -3.94 -22.27
C LYS A 5 -15.97 -3.00 -21.58
N GLU A 6 -14.82 -2.82 -22.24
CA GLU A 6 -13.77 -1.87 -21.95
C GLU A 6 -14.29 -0.43 -21.81
N CYS A 7 -13.62 0.36 -20.97
CA CYS A 7 -13.62 1.82 -21.10
C CYS A 7 -12.21 2.39 -20.86
N GLN A 8 -11.69 2.97 -21.93
CA GLN A 8 -10.44 3.69 -22.08
C GLN A 8 -10.63 5.13 -21.57
N CYS A 9 -10.24 5.46 -20.32
CA CYS A 9 -9.75 6.81 -19.93
C CYS A 9 -9.49 7.05 -18.44
N CYS A 10 -10.36 6.71 -17.47
CA CYS A 10 -10.27 7.46 -16.20
C CYS A 10 -10.76 6.79 -14.89
N LYS A 11 -10.51 5.49 -14.68
CA LYS A 11 -10.69 4.86 -13.34
C LYS A 11 -9.45 4.11 -12.90
N LYS A 12 -8.59 4.73 -12.09
CA LYS A 12 -7.44 4.08 -11.41
C LYS A 12 -7.87 3.14 -10.27
N THR A 13 -8.95 2.38 -10.48
CA THR A 13 -9.49 1.44 -9.50
C THR A 13 -9.11 0.03 -9.92
N LYS A 14 -8.42 -0.69 -9.04
CA LYS A 14 -8.10 -2.12 -9.21
C LYS A 14 -9.10 -2.96 -8.43
N GLU A 15 -9.74 -3.91 -9.13
CA GLU A 15 -10.41 -5.02 -8.48
C GLU A 15 -9.35 -5.97 -7.91
N ARG A 16 -9.48 -6.31 -6.63
CA ARG A 16 -8.50 -7.13 -5.90
C ARG A 16 -9.08 -8.50 -5.65
N SER A 17 -8.22 -9.51 -5.70
CA SER A 17 -8.60 -10.83 -5.20
C SER A 17 -8.94 -10.75 -3.71
N GLU A 18 -9.81 -11.65 -3.25
CA GLU A 18 -10.16 -11.77 -1.83
C GLU A 18 -8.93 -11.93 -0.93
N ASP A 19 -7.92 -12.69 -1.38
CA ASP A 19 -6.68 -12.90 -0.64
C ASP A 19 -5.83 -11.62 -0.56
N GLU A 20 -5.66 -10.90 -1.68
CA GLU A 20 -4.96 -9.61 -1.71
C GLU A 20 -5.66 -8.60 -0.79
N TYR A 21 -6.98 -8.49 -0.90
CA TYR A 21 -7.79 -7.59 -0.07
C TYR A 21 -7.60 -7.89 1.41
N LYS A 22 -7.80 -9.16 1.82
CA LYS A 22 -7.65 -9.57 3.23
C LYS A 22 -6.24 -9.31 3.76
N LYS A 23 -5.20 -9.61 2.98
CA LYS A 23 -3.80 -9.36 3.38
C LYS A 23 -3.53 -7.88 3.62
N LEU A 24 -3.97 -7.01 2.72
CA LEU A 24 -3.77 -5.56 2.84
C LEU A 24 -4.56 -4.97 4.01
N ILE A 25 -5.84 -5.32 4.14
CA ILE A 25 -6.69 -4.85 5.24
C ILE A 25 -6.17 -5.32 6.60
N ASN A 26 -5.74 -6.58 6.73
CA ASN A 26 -5.20 -7.08 7.99
C ASN A 26 -3.94 -6.32 8.43
N ARG A 27 -3.08 -5.91 7.49
CA ARG A 27 -1.91 -5.07 7.79
C ARG A 27 -2.33 -3.67 8.24
N LEU A 28 -3.27 -3.05 7.54
CA LEU A 28 -3.80 -1.73 7.89
C LEU A 28 -4.48 -1.71 9.26
N ASN A 29 -5.30 -2.71 9.58
CA ASN A 29 -5.95 -2.83 10.89
C ASN A 29 -4.93 -2.93 12.04
N ARG A 30 -3.80 -3.61 11.82
CA ARG A 30 -2.70 -3.67 12.80
C ARG A 30 -2.04 -2.31 12.98
N ILE A 31 -1.73 -1.62 11.88
CA ILE A 31 -1.15 -0.27 11.89
C ILE A 31 -2.08 0.71 12.61
N GLU A 32 -3.38 0.63 12.33
CA GLU A 32 -4.39 1.45 13.02
C GLU A 32 -4.40 1.20 14.53
N GLY A 33 -4.33 -0.07 14.96
CA GLY A 33 -4.19 -0.43 16.37
C GLY A 33 -2.96 0.18 17.03
N GLN A 34 -1.82 0.18 16.34
CA GLN A 34 -0.59 0.82 16.83
C GLN A 34 -0.74 2.34 16.96
N ILE A 35 -1.34 3.00 15.97
CA ILE A 35 -1.63 4.45 16.02
C ILE A 35 -2.54 4.79 17.21
N ARG A 36 -3.61 4.01 17.41
CA ARG A 36 -4.49 4.16 18.58
C ARG A 36 -3.72 3.98 19.90
N GLY A 37 -2.79 3.01 19.94
CA GLY A 37 -1.89 2.80 21.08
C GLY A 37 -1.02 4.03 21.38
N ILE A 38 -0.36 4.60 20.36
CA ILE A 38 0.45 5.82 20.49
C ILE A 38 -0.38 6.99 21.00
N LYS A 39 -1.60 7.18 20.46
CA LYS A 39 -2.52 8.21 20.95
C LYS A 39 -2.78 8.05 22.46
N GLY A 40 -3.09 6.82 22.91
CA GLY A 40 -3.29 6.53 24.32
C GLY A 40 -2.05 6.73 25.19
N MET A 41 -0.84 6.57 24.64
CA MET A 41 0.40 6.88 25.35
C MET A 41 0.56 8.39 25.59
N VAL A 42 0.23 9.21 24.58
CA VAL A 42 0.25 10.68 24.70
C VAL A 42 -0.78 11.14 25.74
N GLU A 43 -2.00 10.63 25.69
CA GLU A 43 -3.07 10.96 26.64
C GLU A 43 -2.69 10.64 28.10
N LYS A 44 -1.84 9.63 28.31
CA LYS A 44 -1.34 9.20 29.63
C LYS A 44 -0.04 9.89 30.04
N ASN A 45 0.46 10.85 29.28
CA ASN A 45 1.76 11.49 29.48
C ASN A 45 2.91 10.46 29.61
N ALA A 46 2.88 9.41 28.78
CA ALA A 46 3.94 8.41 28.75
C ALA A 46 5.29 9.01 28.35
N TYR A 47 6.38 8.33 28.71
CA TYR A 47 7.74 8.79 28.43
C TYR A 47 8.00 8.91 26.93
N CYS A 48 8.63 10.01 26.52
CA CYS A 48 8.81 10.35 25.11
C CYS A 48 9.59 9.28 24.33
N THR A 49 10.60 8.67 24.94
CA THR A 49 11.40 7.62 24.28
C THR A 49 10.56 6.39 23.94
N ASP A 50 9.63 5.99 24.82
CA ASP A 50 8.75 4.84 24.56
C ASP A 50 7.79 5.14 23.42
N ILE A 51 7.27 6.38 23.34
CA ILE A 51 6.44 6.84 22.23
C ILE A 51 7.22 6.78 20.92
N LEU A 52 8.47 7.26 20.91
CA LEU A 52 9.33 7.23 19.72
C LEU A 52 9.61 5.80 19.23
N ILE A 53 9.80 4.84 20.15
CA ILE A 53 9.94 3.43 19.80
C ILE A 53 8.67 2.90 19.13
N GLN A 54 7.48 3.23 19.64
CA GLN A 54 6.22 2.83 19.01
C GLN A 54 6.00 3.49 17.63
N VAL A 55 6.38 4.76 17.48
CA VAL A 55 6.37 5.44 16.17
C VAL A 55 7.28 4.73 15.16
N SER A 56 8.47 4.32 15.59
CA SER A 56 9.40 3.53 14.74
C SER A 56 8.79 2.18 14.34
N ALA A 57 8.08 1.52 15.26
CA ALA A 57 7.37 0.27 14.96
C ALA A 57 6.25 0.47 13.92
N VAL A 58 5.50 1.58 14.00
CA VAL A 58 4.50 1.96 12.99
C VAL A 58 5.14 2.22 11.64
N ASN A 59 6.23 2.97 11.58
CA ASN A 59 6.95 3.24 10.34
C ASN A 59 7.43 1.95 9.67
N SER A 60 7.93 1.01 10.47
CA SER A 60 8.35 -0.32 9.99
C SER A 60 7.17 -1.12 9.43
N ALA A 61 6.00 -1.06 10.08
CA ALA A 61 4.79 -1.72 9.62
C ALA A 61 4.25 -1.09 8.31
N LEU A 62 4.26 0.24 8.20
CA LEU A 62 3.92 0.97 6.98
C LEU A 62 4.85 0.62 5.82
N ASN A 63 6.17 0.55 6.06
CA ASN A 63 7.12 0.12 5.04
C ASN A 63 6.85 -1.32 4.59
N SER A 64 6.53 -2.23 5.52
CA SER A 64 6.14 -3.59 5.16
C SER A 64 4.85 -3.64 4.33
N PHE A 65 3.87 -2.79 4.64
CA PHE A 65 2.64 -2.67 3.84
C PHE A 65 2.93 -2.13 2.43
N ASN A 66 3.75 -1.09 2.31
CA ASN A 66 4.12 -0.50 1.02
C ASN A 66 4.82 -1.53 0.11
N LYS A 67 5.74 -2.33 0.66
CA LYS A 67 6.42 -3.41 -0.07
C LYS A 67 5.44 -4.44 -0.63
N GLU A 68 4.47 -4.86 0.18
CA GLU A 68 3.43 -5.81 -0.24
C GLU A 68 2.58 -5.23 -1.37
N LEU A 69 2.07 -4.01 -1.19
CA LEU A 69 1.22 -3.33 -2.17
C LEU A 69 1.95 -3.12 -3.51
N LEU A 70 3.20 -2.65 -3.45
CA LEU A 70 4.03 -2.43 -4.62
C LEU A 70 4.35 -3.74 -5.36
N ALA A 71 4.71 -4.80 -4.62
CA ALA A 71 4.98 -6.10 -5.24
C ALA A 71 3.74 -6.65 -5.96
N ASN A 72 2.55 -6.47 -5.39
CA ASN A 72 1.30 -6.85 -6.03
C ASN A 72 1.01 -6.00 -7.28
N HIS A 73 1.26 -4.70 -7.23
CA HIS A 73 1.10 -3.80 -8.38
C HIS A 73 2.02 -4.19 -9.55
N ILE A 74 3.29 -4.48 -9.27
CA ILE A 74 4.27 -4.90 -10.28
C ILE A 74 3.86 -6.24 -10.93
N ARG A 75 3.47 -7.23 -10.13
CA ARG A 75 3.12 -8.57 -10.63
C ARG A 75 1.80 -8.65 -11.39
N THR A 76 0.92 -7.65 -11.23
CA THR A 76 -0.41 -7.62 -11.85
C THR A 76 -0.48 -6.50 -12.86
N CYS A 77 -0.85 -5.29 -12.44
CA CYS A 77 -1.08 -4.15 -13.33
C CYS A 77 0.10 -3.86 -14.27
N VAL A 78 1.33 -3.80 -13.75
CA VAL A 78 2.51 -3.48 -14.59
C VAL A 78 2.80 -4.62 -15.56
N ALA A 79 2.91 -5.85 -15.06
CA ALA A 79 3.17 -7.02 -15.89
C ALA A 79 2.12 -7.22 -17.01
N ASP A 80 0.85 -6.99 -16.70
CA ASP A 80 -0.24 -7.11 -17.68
C ASP A 80 -0.21 -5.98 -18.72
N ASN A 81 0.12 -4.74 -18.33
CA ASN A 81 0.28 -3.65 -19.30
C ASN A 81 1.45 -3.91 -20.27
N ILE A 82 2.61 -4.35 -19.76
CA ILE A 82 3.77 -4.72 -20.60
C ILE A 82 3.40 -5.84 -21.59
N ARG A 83 2.70 -6.89 -21.14
CA ARG A 83 2.23 -7.97 -22.02
C ARG A 83 1.28 -7.49 -23.12
N ASN A 84 0.57 -6.40 -22.89
CA ASN A 84 -0.34 -5.77 -23.84
C ASN A 84 0.33 -4.66 -24.67
N GLY A 85 1.66 -4.51 -24.61
CA GLY A 85 2.42 -3.50 -25.36
C GLY A 85 2.25 -2.07 -24.85
N LYS A 86 1.80 -1.89 -23.61
CA LYS A 86 1.62 -0.60 -22.94
C LYS A 86 2.81 -0.31 -22.03
N ASP A 87 3.94 0.03 -22.65
CA ASP A 87 5.22 0.21 -21.95
C ASP A 87 5.29 1.54 -21.16
N ASP A 88 4.37 2.47 -21.41
CA ASP A 88 4.21 3.75 -20.69
C ASP A 88 3.96 3.55 -19.18
N VAL A 89 3.47 2.38 -18.78
CA VAL A 89 3.31 2.00 -17.37
C VAL A 89 4.66 1.97 -16.61
N ILE A 90 5.78 1.75 -17.30
CA ILE A 90 7.11 1.72 -16.70
C ILE A 90 7.50 3.12 -16.19
N ASP A 91 7.21 4.16 -16.97
CA ASP A 91 7.48 5.54 -16.56
C ASP A 91 6.64 5.92 -15.33
N GLU A 92 5.36 5.52 -15.29
CA GLU A 92 4.50 5.72 -14.10
C GLU A 92 5.05 4.98 -12.86
N LEU A 93 5.59 3.77 -13.05
CA LEU A 93 6.21 3.00 -11.98
C LEU A 93 7.49 3.70 -11.46
N VAL A 94 8.36 4.16 -12.36
CA VAL A 94 9.60 4.87 -11.99
C VAL A 94 9.28 6.15 -11.20
N ASP A 95 8.33 6.95 -11.68
CA ASP A 95 7.87 8.16 -10.99
C ASP A 95 7.33 7.86 -9.59
N THR A 96 6.61 6.74 -9.46
CA THR A 96 6.07 6.28 -8.18
C THR A 96 7.20 5.87 -7.23
N LEU A 97 8.18 5.09 -7.70
CA LEU A 97 9.34 4.66 -6.90
C LEU A 97 10.16 5.86 -6.42
N GLN A 98 10.40 6.85 -7.27
CA GLN A 98 11.10 8.08 -6.89
C GLN A 98 10.39 8.85 -5.77
N LYS A 99 9.05 8.80 -5.70
CA LYS A 99 8.29 9.42 -4.60
C LYS A 99 8.37 8.62 -3.30
N LEU A 100 8.48 7.30 -3.39
CA LEU A 100 8.53 6.39 -2.24
C LEU A 100 9.93 6.28 -1.61
N MET A 101 10.98 6.62 -2.37
CA MET A 101 12.39 6.57 -1.92
C MET A 101 12.91 7.89 -1.34
N LYS A 102 12.03 8.88 -1.13
CA LYS A 102 12.39 10.15 -0.47
C LYS A 102 12.51 9.99 1.05
#